data_AF-A0A6B3EGE6-F1
#
_entry.id   AF-A0A6B3EGE6-F1
#
_cell.length_a   1.000
_cell.length_b   1.000
_cell.length_c   1.000
_cell.angle_alpha   90.00
_cell.angle_beta   90.00
_cell.angle_gamma   90.00
#
_symmetry.space_group_name_H-M   'P 1'
#
loop_
_entity.id
_entity.type
_entity.pdbx_description
1 polymer ?
#
loop_
_entity_poly.entity_id
_entity_poly.type
_entity_poly.pdbx_seq_one_letter_code
_entity_poly.pdbx_strand_id
1 'polypeptide(L)'
;TVLAVTFTQRAAGEMRGRLRELGAHGVQARTFHSAALRQLQFFWPKVVQAEPPRLVERKIPLVAQAAEACGLRLERSELRDLTGDIEWAKATQTVPDDFVEAARA
;
A
#
# COMPACT_ATOMS: atom_id res chain seq x y z
N THR A 1 -18.40 -4.58 -15.19
CA THR A 1 -18.08 -5.51 -14.09
C THR A 1 -18.13 -4.75 -12.78
N VAL A 2 -18.79 -5.26 -11.75
CA VAL A 2 -18.87 -4.57 -10.44
C VAL A 2 -17.71 -5.03 -9.56
N LEU A 3 -17.05 -4.10 -8.88
CA LEU A 3 -15.99 -4.37 -7.90
C LEU A 3 -16.46 -3.88 -6.53
N ALA A 4 -16.54 -4.80 -5.57
CA ALA A 4 -16.69 -4.49 -4.16
C ALA A 4 -15.32 -4.57 -3.47
N VAL A 5 -14.97 -3.51 -2.73
CA VAL A 5 -13.69 -3.39 -2.01
C VAL A 5 -13.89 -3.46 -0.51
N THR A 6 -12.97 -4.13 0.18
CA THR A 6 -12.97 -4.27 1.65
C THR A 6 -11.57 -4.02 2.23
N PHE A 7 -11.48 -3.91 3.56
CA PHE A 7 -10.20 -3.74 4.24
C PHE A 7 -9.51 -5.08 4.58
N THR A 8 -10.27 -6.15 4.84
CA THR A 8 -9.71 -7.43 5.29
C THR A 8 -9.94 -8.55 4.28
N GLN A 9 -9.00 -9.49 4.22
CA GLN A 9 -9.14 -10.69 3.40
C GLN A 9 -10.36 -11.51 3.82
N ARG A 10 -10.64 -11.57 5.13
CA ARG A 10 -11.84 -12.22 5.69
C ARG A 10 -13.13 -11.60 5.15
N ALA A 11 -13.28 -10.28 5.24
CA ALA A 11 -14.46 -9.60 4.74
C ALA A 11 -14.63 -9.78 3.22
N ALA A 12 -13.54 -9.72 2.45
CA ALA A 12 -13.58 -10.00 1.01
C ALA A 12 -14.04 -11.44 0.71
N GLY A 13 -13.59 -12.41 1.50
CA GLY A 13 -13.99 -13.82 1.39
C GLY A 13 -15.47 -14.04 1.74
N GLU A 14 -15.92 -13.53 2.88
CA GLU A 14 -17.32 -13.63 3.31
C GLU A 14 -18.27 -12.95 2.32
N MET A 15 -17.93 -11.74 1.86
CA MET A 15 -18.71 -11.00 0.87
C MET A 15 -18.83 -11.79 -0.45
N ARG A 16 -17.75 -12.42 -0.91
CA ARG A 16 -17.78 -13.28 -2.12
C ARG A 16 -18.74 -14.46 -1.96
N GLY A 17 -18.74 -15.09 -0.78
CA GLY A 17 -19.66 -16.19 -0.48
C GLY A 17 -21.12 -15.73 -0.55
N ARG A 18 -21.46 -14.65 0.17
CA ARG A 18 -22.82 -14.10 0.22
C ARG A 18 -23.31 -13.64 -1.15
N LEU A 19 -22.47 -12.96 -1.94
CA LEU A 19 -22.83 -12.53 -3.29
C LEU A 19 -23.11 -13.71 -4.23
N ARG A 20 -22.36 -14.81 -4.09
CA ARG A 20 -22.60 -16.03 -4.87
C ARG A 20 -23.94 -16.67 -4.51
N GLU A 21 -24.28 -16.74 -3.22
CA GLU A 21 -25.57 -17.26 -2.75
C GLU A 21 -26.76 -16.45 -3.29
N LEU A 22 -26.58 -15.14 -3.47
CA LEU A 22 -27.56 -14.25 -4.05
C LEU A 22 -27.59 -14.26 -5.60
N GLY A 23 -26.82 -15.14 -6.26
CA GLY A 23 -26.75 -15.22 -7.73
C GLY A 23 -25.96 -14.10 -8.41
N ALA A 24 -25.23 -13.27 -7.65
CA ALA A 24 -24.47 -12.13 -8.17
C ALA A 24 -23.06 -12.53 -8.67
N HIS A 25 -22.99 -13.49 -9.60
CA HIS A 25 -21.72 -14.08 -10.06
C HIS A 25 -20.74 -13.10 -10.74
N GLY A 26 -21.22 -11.95 -11.22
CA GLY A 26 -20.40 -10.93 -11.89
C GLY A 26 -19.68 -9.94 -10.98
N VAL A 27 -19.89 -10.02 -9.65
CA VAL A 27 -19.29 -9.10 -8.67
C VAL A 27 -17.98 -9.66 -8.14
N GLN A 28 -16.90 -8.89 -8.31
CA GLN A 28 -15.61 -9.22 -7.68
C GLN A 28 -15.55 -8.61 -6.28
N ALA A 29 -15.14 -9.39 -5.28
CA ALA A 29 -14.85 -8.90 -3.92
C ALA A 29 -13.35 -9.05 -3.60
N ARG A 30 -12.66 -7.92 -3.36
CA ARG A 30 -11.22 -7.83 -3.13
C ARG A 30 -10.91 -6.87 -1.98
N THR A 31 -9.74 -6.98 -1.38
CA THR A 31 -9.26 -5.89 -0.52
C THR A 31 -8.82 -4.70 -1.37
N PHE A 32 -8.80 -3.48 -0.80
CA PHE A 32 -8.23 -2.30 -1.46
C PHE A 32 -6.84 -2.59 -2.05
N HIS A 33 -5.93 -3.14 -1.23
CA HIS A 33 -4.57 -3.46 -1.63
C HIS A 33 -4.47 -4.52 -2.74
N SER A 34 -5.28 -5.58 -2.68
CA SER A 34 -5.25 -6.63 -3.72
C SER A 34 -5.89 -6.19 -5.03
N ALA A 35 -6.87 -5.28 -4.98
CA ALA A 35 -7.40 -4.61 -6.17
C ALA A 35 -6.35 -3.68 -6.77
N ALA A 36 -5.70 -2.84 -5.96
CA ALA A 36 -4.65 -1.93 -6.38
C ALA A 36 -3.45 -2.67 -7.00
N LEU A 37 -2.95 -3.73 -6.34
CA LEU A 37 -1.85 -4.55 -6.85
C LEU A 37 -2.17 -5.15 -8.22
N ARG A 38 -3.40 -5.63 -8.42
CA ARG A 38 -3.85 -6.14 -9.72
C ARG A 38 -3.83 -5.06 -10.80
N GLN A 39 -4.30 -3.85 -10.48
CA GLN A 39 -4.25 -2.72 -11.42
C GLN A 39 -2.81 -2.37 -11.77
N LEU A 40 -1.94 -2.28 -10.75
CA LEU A 40 -0.53 -2.00 -10.92
C LEU A 40 0.12 -3.04 -11.84
N GLN A 41 -0.02 -4.33 -11.56
CA GLN A 41 0.55 -5.40 -12.39
C GLN A 41 0.05 -5.38 -13.85
N PHE A 42 -1.22 -5.04 -14.07
CA PHE A 42 -1.79 -5.02 -15.41
C PHE A 42 -1.35 -3.79 -16.24
N PHE A 43 -1.27 -2.62 -15.59
CA PHE A 43 -1.00 -1.36 -16.28
C PHE A 43 0.49 -0.99 -16.31
N TRP A 44 1.30 -1.46 -15.36
CA TRP A 44 2.72 -1.12 -15.27
C TRP A 44 3.51 -1.38 -16.56
N PRO A 45 3.48 -2.59 -17.18
CA PRO A 45 4.22 -2.82 -18.43
C PRO A 45 3.70 -1.99 -19.61
N LYS A 46 2.46 -1.45 -19.54
CA LYS A 46 1.85 -0.65 -20.61
C LYS A 46 2.21 0.83 -20.50
N VAL A 47 2.26 1.35 -19.28
CA VAL A 47 2.47 2.77 -18.99
C VAL A 47 3.95 3.07 -18.75
N VAL A 48 4.63 2.23 -17.97
CA VAL A 48 6.03 2.41 -17.56
C VAL A 48 6.99 1.70 -18.51
N GLN A 49 6.51 0.74 -19.30
CA GLN A 49 7.32 -0.07 -20.23
C GLN A 49 8.50 -0.77 -19.55
N ALA A 50 8.30 -1.20 -18.30
CA ALA A 50 9.27 -1.94 -17.50
C ALA A 50 8.58 -3.05 -16.71
N GLU A 51 9.36 -3.91 -16.06
CA GLU A 51 8.85 -4.91 -15.11
C GLU A 51 8.30 -4.19 -13.85
N PRO A 52 7.13 -4.60 -13.30
CA PRO A 52 6.65 -4.07 -12.04
C PRO A 52 7.62 -4.29 -10.88
N PRO A 53 7.73 -3.32 -9.95
CA PRO A 53 8.55 -3.48 -8.78
C PRO A 53 8.03 -4.60 -7.89
N ARG A 54 8.94 -5.25 -7.16
CA ARG A 54 8.58 -6.24 -6.14
C ARG A 54 8.05 -5.56 -4.89
N LEU A 55 7.07 -6.19 -4.24
CA LEU A 55 6.57 -5.72 -2.96
C LEU A 55 7.63 -5.87 -1.88
N VAL A 56 7.82 -4.80 -1.10
CA VAL A 56 8.73 -4.79 0.05
C VAL A 56 8.03 -5.46 1.23
N GLU A 57 8.59 -6.58 1.71
CA GLU A 57 8.03 -7.32 2.85
C GLU A 57 8.40 -6.70 4.21
N ARG A 58 9.58 -6.08 4.30
CA ARG A 58 10.10 -5.48 5.53
C ARG A 58 10.61 -4.07 5.25
N LYS A 59 9.92 -3.08 5.80
CA LYS A 59 10.22 -1.65 5.56
C LYS A 59 11.39 -1.15 6.41
N ILE A 60 11.49 -1.60 7.67
CA ILE A 60 12.51 -1.12 8.61
C ILE A 60 13.94 -1.26 8.06
N PRO A 61 14.38 -2.40 7.49
CA PRO A 61 15.74 -2.49 6.93
C PRO A 61 15.98 -1.53 5.77
N LEU A 62 14.97 -1.28 4.94
CA LEU A 62 15.07 -0.34 3.82
C LEU A 62 15.20 1.11 4.32
N VAL A 63 14.40 1.47 5.34
CA VAL A 63 14.48 2.79 5.98
C VAL A 63 15.82 2.97 6.70
N ALA A 64 16.35 1.93 7.34
CA ALA A 64 17.66 1.98 7.99
C ALA A 64 18.79 2.23 6.97
N GLN A 65 18.77 1.56 5.82
CA GLN A 65 19.74 1.80 4.74
C GLN A 65 19.65 3.23 4.19
N ALA A 66 18.43 3.76 4.03
CA ALA A 66 18.22 5.13 3.58
C ALA A 66 18.72 6.15 4.63
N ALA A 67 18.47 5.90 5.92
CA ALA A 67 18.98 6.74 7.01
C ALA A 67 20.51 6.76 7.03
N GLU A 68 21.15 5.60 6.90
CA GLU A 68 22.62 5.50 6.83
C GLU A 68 23.19 6.26 5.62
N ALA A 69 22.56 6.14 4.45
CA ALA A 69 22.95 6.89 3.26
C ALA A 69 22.83 8.42 3.43
N CYS A 70 21.91 8.87 4.30
CA CYS A 70 21.76 10.27 4.70
C CYS A 70 22.67 10.68 5.87
N GLY A 71 23.53 9.80 6.37
CA GLY A 71 24.41 10.08 7.52
C GLY A 71 23.68 10.09 8.87
N LEU A 72 22.47 9.54 8.93
CA LEU A 72 21.67 9.45 10.16
C LEU A 72 21.90 8.11 10.85
N ARG A 73 22.21 8.16 12.13
CA ARG A 73 22.29 6.97 12.99
C ARG A 73 21.04 6.92 13.85
N LEU A 74 20.08 6.07 13.46
CA LEU A 74 18.80 5.93 14.13
C LEU A 74 18.76 4.65 14.98
N GLU A 75 18.29 4.79 16.21
CA GLU A 75 17.96 3.67 17.08
C GLU A 75 16.65 3.00 16.67
N ARG A 76 16.36 1.84 17.26
CA ARG A 76 15.21 1.00 16.85
C ARG A 76 13.84 1.70 16.99
N SER A 77 13.66 2.54 18.01
CA SER A 77 12.44 3.32 18.18
C SER A 77 12.31 4.38 17.08
N GLU A 78 13.37 5.14 16.83
CA GLU A 78 13.40 6.19 15.81
C GLU A 78 13.17 5.63 14.40
N LEU A 79 13.73 4.45 14.09
CA LEU A 79 13.44 3.76 12.83
C LEU A 79 11.97 3.36 12.69
N ARG A 80 11.32 2.97 13.79
CA ARG A 80 9.91 2.62 13.78
C ARG A 80 9.06 3.87 13.57
N ASP A 81 9.39 4.95 14.26
CA ASP A 81 8.69 6.23 14.18
C ASP A 81 8.83 6.82 12.78
N LEU A 82 10.04 6.89 12.24
CA LEU A 82 10.29 7.32 10.87
C LEU A 82 9.58 6.45 9.82
N THR A 83 9.56 5.12 10.04
CA THR A 83 8.75 4.23 9.18
C THR A 83 7.27 4.57 9.27
N GLY A 84 6.77 4.89 10.47
CA GLY A 84 5.40 5.34 10.70
C GLY A 84 5.08 6.62 9.95
N ASP A 85 5.95 7.63 10.01
CA ASP A 85 5.79 8.90 9.31
C ASP A 85 5.72 8.74 7.79
N ILE A 86 6.59 7.89 7.23
CA ILE A 86 6.56 7.53 5.80
C ILE A 86 5.21 6.89 5.42
N GLU A 87 4.65 6.05 6.30
CA GLU A 87 3.36 5.40 6.04
C GLU A 87 2.18 6.36 6.23
N TRP A 88 2.25 7.28 7.19
CA TRP A 88 1.29 8.36 7.34
C TRP A 88 1.27 9.23 6.08
N ALA A 89 2.43 9.70 5.62
CA ALA A 89 2.55 10.52 4.42
C ALA A 89 1.96 9.81 3.18
N LYS A 90 2.21 8.51 3.00
CA LYS A 90 1.58 7.73 1.92
C LYS A 90 0.06 7.65 2.04
N ALA A 91 -0.46 7.45 3.26
CA ALA A 91 -1.89 7.33 3.51
C ALA A 91 -2.63 8.66 3.32
N THR A 92 -1.98 9.79 3.62
CA THR A 92 -2.49 11.16 3.41
C THR A 92 -2.18 11.71 2.02
N GLN A 93 -1.45 10.94 1.19
CA GLN A 93 -0.93 11.37 -0.12
C GLN A 93 -0.06 12.63 -0.05
N THR A 94 0.61 12.85 1.07
CA THR A 94 1.60 13.91 1.25
C THR A 94 2.89 13.53 0.54
N VAL A 95 3.32 14.36 -0.42
CA VAL A 95 4.61 14.19 -1.10
C VAL A 95 5.77 14.63 -0.19
N PRO A 96 7.01 14.15 -0.42
CA PRO A 96 8.14 14.48 0.46
C PRO A 96 8.37 15.98 0.69
N ASP A 97 8.21 16.80 -0.36
CA ASP A 97 8.43 18.24 -0.30
C ASP A 97 7.41 18.96 0.62
N ASP A 98 6.21 18.39 0.75
CA ASP A 98 5.13 18.94 1.58
C ASP A 98 5.11 18.38 3.00
N PHE A 99 5.95 17.38 3.30
CA PHE A 99 5.89 16.62 4.55
C PHE A 99 6.04 17.52 5.78
N VAL A 100 6.98 18.45 5.76
CA VAL A 100 7.28 19.33 6.90
C VAL A 100 6.10 20.23 7.24
N GLU A 101 5.43 20.79 6.23
CA GLU A 101 4.26 21.63 6.44
C GLU A 101 3.05 20.80 6.89
N ALA A 102 2.83 19.64 6.27
CA ALA A 102 1.73 18.76 6.64
C ALA A 102 1.85 18.19 8.07
N ALA A 103 3.06 17.90 8.54
CA ALA A 103 3.30 17.37 9.89
C ALA A 103 3.11 18.41 11.02
N ARG A 104 2.99 19.70 10.68
CA ARG A 104 2.76 20.79 11.63
C ARG A 104 1.28 21.16 11.81
N ALA A 105 0.43 20.73 10.88
CA ALA A 105 -1.01 21.04 10.85
C ALA A 105 -1.81 20.12 11.78
#